data_AF-A0A8T3XBY6-F1
#
_entry.id   AF-A0A8T3XBY6-F1
#
_cell.length_a   1.000
_cell.length_b   1.000
_cell.length_c   1.000
_cell.angle_alpha   90.00
_cell.angle_beta   90.00
_cell.angle_gamma   90.00
#
_symmetry.space_group_name_H-M   'P 1'
#
loop_
_entity.id
_entity.type
_entity.pdbx_description
1 polymer ?
#
loop_
_entity_poly.entity_id
_entity_poly.type
_entity_poly.pdbx_seq_one_letter_code
_entity_poly.pdbx_strand_id
1 'polypeptide(L)'
;MNIKKVLEKIDFAPSKEEIEKIKKETGSLCISIEEEIKKQKIKAEVFVGGSLAKKTLVKREKYDIDIFVRFDLIYENLSKKLENIISKMAKKKKLKVKFVHGSRDYIQIEKGNAIFEIIPVLKINKPKEGRNVTDLSYFHVNYIKRRTNEKIAREIIIAKVFCNAQSIYGAESYINGFSGYGLECLIIYYKSFEKMLREFVKVQKREIIDPEKIYKRKDNVLLEINESKLQSPIILVDPTWKERNVLAALSKESFHKFQEAAKAFLKNPNKKFFEEKKIDNEGLEKEAKNKKAEFCHVILKTDRQTGDIAGTKLKKFSYFLIREIERYFFVLRNEFFYDGKHGADFYLIVKSKKEIVKIGPPIDRKKDASAFRKRNRNVFEKNGSLHSKIIINFSLKKFLRDYKRKNVKKVREMGITGMQVLK
;
A
#
# COMPACT_ATOMS: atom_id res chain seq x y z
N MET A 1 -22.46 -0.22 -21.18
CA MET A 1 -23.26 -0.92 -20.14
C MET A 1 -23.58 0.05 -19.00
N ASN A 2 -24.74 -0.07 -18.35
CA ASN A 2 -25.06 0.72 -17.15
C ASN A 2 -24.19 0.25 -15.96
N ILE A 3 -23.53 1.18 -15.26
CA ILE A 3 -22.66 0.89 -14.09
C ILE A 3 -23.40 0.04 -13.06
N LYS A 4 -24.65 0.39 -12.74
CA LYS A 4 -25.48 -0.34 -11.77
C LYS A 4 -25.64 -1.81 -12.14
N LYS A 5 -25.92 -2.10 -13.42
CA LYS A 5 -26.05 -3.49 -13.93
C LYS A 5 -24.75 -4.29 -13.83
N VAL A 6 -23.58 -3.64 -13.92
CA VAL A 6 -22.28 -4.32 -13.74
C VAL A 6 -22.06 -4.64 -12.26
N LEU A 7 -22.32 -3.68 -11.37
CA LEU A 7 -22.12 -3.82 -9.92
C LEU A 7 -23.12 -4.78 -9.24
N GLU A 8 -24.30 -4.98 -9.83
CA GLU A 8 -25.28 -5.96 -9.33
C GLU A 8 -24.88 -7.41 -9.62
N LYS A 9 -24.10 -7.65 -10.68
CA LYS A 9 -23.72 -9.00 -11.13
C LYS A 9 -22.50 -9.57 -10.41
N ILE A 10 -21.83 -8.80 -9.56
CA ILE A 10 -20.59 -9.23 -8.92
C ILE A 10 -20.86 -9.44 -7.43
N ASP A 11 -20.55 -10.64 -6.97
CA ASP A 11 -20.61 -10.99 -5.55
C ASP A 11 -19.33 -10.55 -4.86
N PHE A 12 -19.39 -9.41 -4.16
CA PHE A 12 -18.24 -8.80 -3.51
C PHE A 12 -18.13 -9.12 -2.01
N ALA A 13 -19.19 -9.68 -1.41
CA ALA A 13 -19.30 -9.88 0.02
C ALA A 13 -19.30 -11.38 0.36
N PRO A 14 -18.86 -11.77 1.57
CA PRO A 14 -19.02 -13.15 2.03
C PRO A 14 -20.50 -13.54 2.13
N SER A 15 -20.79 -14.84 2.02
CA SER A 15 -22.15 -15.35 2.21
C SER A 15 -22.64 -15.11 3.66
N LYS A 16 -23.97 -15.13 3.87
CA LYS A 16 -24.53 -14.99 5.22
C LYS A 16 -24.02 -16.11 6.17
N GLU A 17 -23.95 -17.33 5.67
CA GLU A 17 -23.45 -18.50 6.42
C GLU A 17 -21.98 -18.34 6.81
N GLU A 18 -21.13 -17.85 5.89
CA GLU A 18 -19.72 -17.54 6.19
C GLU A 18 -19.62 -16.50 7.31
N ILE A 19 -20.40 -15.42 7.22
CA ILE A 19 -20.42 -14.34 8.22
C ILE A 19 -20.88 -14.86 9.58
N GLU A 20 -21.92 -15.69 9.64
CA GLU A 20 -22.44 -16.26 10.88
C GLU A 20 -21.44 -17.20 11.54
N LYS A 21 -20.78 -18.06 10.75
CA LYS A 21 -19.70 -18.92 11.24
C LYS A 21 -18.55 -18.11 11.83
N ILE A 22 -18.08 -17.09 11.11
CA ILE A 22 -17.01 -16.20 11.57
C ILE A 22 -17.43 -15.52 12.88
N LYS A 23 -18.64 -14.94 12.96
CA LYS A 23 -19.14 -14.30 14.18
C LYS A 23 -19.20 -15.24 15.37
N LYS A 24 -19.64 -16.49 15.17
CA LYS A 24 -19.69 -17.51 16.22
C LYS A 24 -18.28 -17.82 16.75
N GLU A 25 -17.31 -17.98 15.85
CA GLU A 25 -15.91 -18.22 16.21
C GLU A 25 -15.29 -17.00 16.91
N THR A 26 -15.53 -15.79 16.40
CA THR A 26 -15.10 -14.52 17.04
C THR A 26 -15.65 -14.42 18.45
N GLY A 27 -16.95 -14.66 18.65
CA GLY A 27 -17.59 -14.58 19.97
C GLY A 27 -17.00 -15.58 20.96
N SER A 28 -16.82 -16.83 20.53
CA SER A 28 -16.18 -17.87 21.36
C SER A 28 -14.76 -17.49 21.78
N LEU A 29 -13.98 -16.91 20.86
CA LEU A 29 -12.62 -16.45 21.15
C LEU A 29 -12.63 -15.25 22.11
N CYS A 30 -13.52 -14.27 21.91
CA CYS A 30 -13.65 -13.10 22.79
C CYS A 30 -13.98 -13.51 24.24
N ILE A 31 -14.99 -14.38 24.43
CA ILE A 31 -15.37 -14.91 25.75
C ILE A 31 -14.15 -15.54 26.45
N SER A 32 -13.37 -16.31 25.69
CA SER A 32 -12.21 -17.01 26.23
C SER A 32 -11.06 -16.08 26.62
N ILE A 33 -10.90 -14.97 25.90
CA ILE A 33 -9.94 -13.91 26.22
C ILE A 33 -10.42 -13.16 27.47
N GLU A 34 -11.69 -12.79 27.54
CA GLU A 34 -12.30 -12.11 28.68
C GLU A 34 -12.21 -12.91 29.98
N GLU A 35 -12.45 -14.23 29.92
CA GLU A 35 -12.26 -15.13 31.06
C GLU A 35 -10.83 -15.09 31.60
N GLU A 36 -9.84 -15.09 30.70
CA GLU A 36 -8.43 -15.08 31.09
C GLU A 36 -8.01 -13.70 31.64
N ILE A 37 -8.54 -12.61 31.08
CA ILE A 37 -8.38 -11.24 31.63
C ILE A 37 -8.92 -11.16 33.06
N LYS A 38 -10.14 -11.68 33.30
CA LYS A 38 -10.77 -11.71 34.63
C LYS A 38 -9.96 -12.54 35.63
N LYS A 39 -9.52 -13.75 35.24
CA LYS A 39 -8.70 -14.64 36.09
C LYS A 39 -7.39 -13.97 36.51
N GLN A 40 -6.78 -13.18 35.63
CA GLN A 40 -5.53 -12.46 35.91
C GLN A 40 -5.75 -11.10 36.59
N LYS A 41 -7.01 -10.72 36.90
CA LYS A 41 -7.37 -9.42 37.50
C LYS A 41 -6.82 -8.22 36.71
N ILE A 42 -6.77 -8.33 35.39
CA ILE A 42 -6.29 -7.27 34.49
C ILE A 42 -7.47 -6.36 34.13
N LYS A 43 -7.28 -5.04 34.25
CA LYS A 43 -8.28 -4.04 33.79
C LYS A 43 -8.18 -3.84 32.29
N ALA A 44 -8.86 -4.72 31.55
CA ALA A 44 -8.97 -4.63 30.10
C ALA A 44 -10.34 -5.10 29.61
N GLU A 45 -10.76 -4.61 28.45
CA GLU A 45 -11.98 -5.04 27.77
C GLU A 45 -11.68 -5.53 26.35
N VAL A 46 -12.48 -6.46 25.85
CA VAL A 46 -12.36 -6.99 24.50
C VAL A 46 -13.34 -6.27 23.57
N PHE A 47 -12.88 -5.92 22.37
CA PHE A 47 -13.63 -5.17 21.39
C PHE A 47 -13.39 -5.74 19.99
N VAL A 48 -14.44 -6.22 19.33
CA VAL A 48 -14.36 -6.64 17.93
C VAL A 48 -14.37 -5.40 17.04
N GLY A 49 -13.33 -5.25 16.22
CA GLY A 49 -13.19 -4.14 15.31
C GLY A 49 -13.19 -4.57 13.86
N GLY A 50 -12.43 -3.84 13.04
CA GLY A 50 -12.16 -4.29 11.68
C GLY A 50 -13.36 -4.26 10.74
N SER A 51 -13.15 -4.81 9.55
CA SER A 51 -14.18 -4.90 8.51
C SER A 51 -15.38 -5.74 8.95
N LEU A 52 -15.18 -6.73 9.84
CA LEU A 52 -16.26 -7.55 10.40
C LEU A 52 -17.24 -6.70 11.21
N ALA A 53 -16.75 -5.94 12.20
CA ALA A 53 -17.61 -5.10 13.05
C ALA A 53 -18.32 -3.98 12.26
N LYS A 54 -17.69 -3.53 11.17
CA LYS A 54 -18.22 -2.49 10.27
C LYS A 54 -19.18 -3.03 9.20
N LYS A 55 -19.33 -4.36 9.08
CA LYS A 55 -20.09 -5.04 8.00
C LYS A 55 -19.57 -4.72 6.59
N THR A 56 -18.26 -4.53 6.45
CA THR A 56 -17.59 -4.17 5.18
C THR A 56 -16.53 -5.19 4.78
N LEU A 57 -16.72 -6.46 5.14
CA LEU A 57 -15.84 -7.55 4.73
C LEU A 57 -15.93 -7.76 3.23
N VAL A 58 -14.77 -7.93 2.61
CA VAL A 58 -14.64 -8.29 1.20
C VAL A 58 -14.46 -9.81 1.13
N LYS A 59 -15.15 -10.46 0.18
CA LYS A 59 -15.02 -11.90 -0.07
C LYS A 59 -13.56 -12.28 -0.39
N ARG A 60 -13.00 -13.23 0.34
CA ARG A 60 -11.61 -13.71 0.23
C ARG A 60 -11.53 -15.18 0.68
N GLU A 61 -10.43 -15.85 0.35
CA GLU A 61 -10.18 -17.24 0.82
C GLU A 61 -9.99 -17.30 2.34
N LYS A 62 -9.26 -16.31 2.90
CA LYS A 62 -9.10 -16.10 4.33
C LYS A 62 -9.53 -14.69 4.71
N TYR A 63 -10.24 -14.58 5.82
CA TYR A 63 -10.75 -13.32 6.36
C TYR A 63 -9.92 -12.87 7.56
N ASP A 64 -9.42 -11.64 7.51
CA ASP A 64 -8.75 -11.01 8.65
C ASP A 64 -9.80 -10.44 9.62
N ILE A 65 -9.77 -10.92 10.87
CA ILE A 65 -10.73 -10.59 11.91
C ILE A 65 -10.03 -9.90 13.07
N ASP A 66 -10.25 -8.59 13.20
CA ASP A 66 -9.63 -7.78 14.22
C ASP A 66 -10.34 -7.89 15.59
N ILE A 67 -9.62 -8.33 16.61
CA ILE A 67 -10.05 -8.36 18.01
C ILE A 67 -9.10 -7.49 18.82
N PHE A 68 -9.60 -6.40 19.38
CA PHE A 68 -8.83 -5.48 20.20
C PHE A 68 -8.97 -5.84 21.68
N VAL A 69 -7.85 -5.87 22.40
CA VAL A 69 -7.84 -5.92 23.86
C VAL A 69 -7.42 -4.55 24.37
N ARG A 70 -8.39 -3.80 24.93
CA ARG A 70 -8.23 -2.42 25.36
C ARG A 70 -7.85 -2.36 26.84
N PHE A 71 -6.60 -2.10 27.13
CA PHE A 71 -6.03 -2.02 28.48
C PHE A 71 -6.15 -0.61 29.05
N ASP A 72 -6.40 -0.49 30.36
CA ASP A 72 -6.36 0.81 31.05
C ASP A 72 -4.99 1.51 30.90
N LEU A 73 -5.01 2.85 31.00
CA LEU A 73 -3.85 3.73 30.83
C LEU A 73 -2.68 3.45 31.78
N ILE A 74 -2.95 2.79 32.92
CA ILE A 74 -1.94 2.40 33.91
C ILE A 74 -0.98 1.33 33.38
N TYR A 75 -1.37 0.62 32.32
CA TYR A 75 -0.59 -0.50 31.82
C TYR A 75 0.43 -0.05 30.77
N GLU A 76 1.67 -0.48 31.01
CA GLU A 76 2.76 -0.41 30.05
C GLU A 76 2.99 -1.76 29.38
N ASN A 77 3.77 -1.76 28.29
CA ASN A 77 4.15 -2.95 27.52
C ASN A 77 2.96 -3.89 27.22
N LEU A 78 1.94 -3.33 26.55
CA LEU A 78 0.68 -4.02 26.29
C LEU A 78 0.85 -5.33 25.52
N SER A 79 1.83 -5.39 24.60
CA SER A 79 2.13 -6.59 23.82
C SER A 79 2.54 -7.75 24.71
N LYS A 80 3.40 -7.53 25.71
CA LYS A 80 3.80 -8.59 26.64
C LYS A 80 2.64 -9.05 27.53
N LYS A 81 1.77 -8.12 27.95
CA LYS A 81 0.56 -8.47 28.71
C LYS A 81 -0.39 -9.31 27.87
N LEU A 82 -0.59 -8.94 26.62
CA LEU A 82 -1.41 -9.72 25.69
C LEU A 82 -0.83 -11.11 25.44
N GLU A 83 0.48 -11.22 25.20
CA GLU A 83 1.17 -12.50 25.06
C GLU A 83 0.90 -13.43 26.25
N ASN A 84 0.99 -12.92 27.48
CA ASN A 84 0.71 -13.72 28.67
C ASN A 84 -0.75 -14.20 28.75
N ILE A 85 -1.71 -13.35 28.40
CA ILE A 85 -3.13 -13.68 28.36
C ILE A 85 -3.39 -14.76 27.30
N ILE A 86 -2.96 -14.50 26.07
CA ILE A 86 -3.26 -15.38 24.93
C ILE A 86 -2.51 -16.69 25.02
N SER A 87 -1.27 -16.74 25.53
CA SER A 87 -0.53 -17.99 25.70
C SER A 87 -1.21 -18.94 26.70
N LYS A 88 -1.75 -18.41 27.81
CA LYS A 88 -2.51 -19.23 28.79
C LYS A 88 -3.84 -19.72 28.21
N MET A 89 -4.57 -18.85 27.51
CA MET A 89 -5.82 -19.21 26.84
C MET A 89 -5.59 -20.26 25.73
N ALA A 90 -4.58 -20.06 24.89
CA ALA A 90 -4.22 -20.95 23.80
C ALA A 90 -3.76 -22.32 24.29
N LYS A 91 -2.97 -22.39 25.39
CA LYS A 91 -2.58 -23.66 26.02
C LYS A 91 -3.80 -24.48 26.47
N LYS A 92 -4.77 -23.84 27.12
CA LYS A 92 -6.01 -24.50 27.58
C LYS A 92 -6.84 -25.04 26.40
N LYS A 93 -6.87 -24.32 25.29
CA LYS A 93 -7.65 -24.67 24.10
C LYS A 93 -6.88 -25.45 23.02
N LYS A 94 -5.60 -25.75 23.26
CA LYS A 94 -4.69 -26.38 22.28
C LYS A 94 -4.66 -25.63 20.94
N LEU A 95 -4.67 -24.29 20.99
CA LEU A 95 -4.61 -23.43 19.79
C LEU A 95 -3.16 -23.11 19.44
N LYS A 96 -2.85 -23.13 18.14
CA LYS A 96 -1.58 -22.60 17.62
C LYS A 96 -1.71 -21.09 17.50
N VAL A 97 -0.70 -20.37 18.00
CA VAL A 97 -0.63 -18.91 17.94
C VAL A 97 0.64 -18.51 17.22
N LYS A 98 0.59 -17.39 16.51
CA LYS A 98 1.74 -16.79 15.84
C LYS A 98 1.91 -15.36 16.35
N PHE A 99 3.12 -15.03 16.81
CA PHE A 99 3.48 -13.68 17.20
C PHE A 99 3.90 -12.90 15.96
N VAL A 100 3.32 -11.71 15.79
CA VAL A 100 3.57 -10.85 14.63
C VAL A 100 4.05 -9.49 15.11
N HIS A 101 5.18 -9.07 14.57
CA HIS A 101 5.74 -7.74 14.82
C HIS A 101 5.13 -6.73 13.86
N GLY A 102 4.70 -5.58 14.40
CA GLY A 102 4.08 -4.48 13.66
C GLY A 102 4.36 -3.14 14.31
N SER A 103 3.49 -2.14 14.13
CA SER A 103 3.59 -0.90 14.94
C SER A 103 3.46 -1.16 16.43
N ARG A 104 2.81 -2.28 16.76
CA ARG A 104 2.74 -2.90 18.07
C ARG A 104 2.63 -4.41 17.85
N ASP A 105 3.33 -5.20 18.64
CA ASP A 105 3.29 -6.66 18.50
C ASP A 105 1.90 -7.17 18.86
N TYR A 106 1.40 -8.09 18.03
CA TYR A 106 0.08 -8.66 18.11
C TYR A 106 0.13 -10.15 17.82
N ILE A 107 -1.01 -10.84 18.02
CA ILE A 107 -1.06 -12.30 17.96
C ILE A 107 -2.07 -12.73 16.92
N GLN A 108 -1.67 -13.64 16.04
CA GLN A 108 -2.55 -14.27 15.07
C GLN A 108 -2.94 -15.68 15.53
N ILE A 109 -4.22 -16.00 15.38
CA ILE A 109 -4.76 -17.36 15.53
C ILE A 109 -5.48 -17.70 14.24
N GLU A 110 -5.03 -18.73 13.53
CA GLU A 110 -5.72 -19.23 12.35
C GLU A 110 -6.72 -20.31 12.72
N LYS A 111 -7.97 -20.16 12.25
CA LYS A 111 -9.01 -21.19 12.41
C LYS A 111 -9.97 -21.14 11.23
N GLY A 112 -10.12 -22.28 10.54
CA GLY A 112 -10.95 -22.36 9.33
C GLY A 112 -10.49 -21.38 8.25
N ASN A 113 -11.42 -20.57 7.76
CA ASN A 113 -11.19 -19.51 6.78
C ASN A 113 -10.97 -18.13 7.43
N ALA A 114 -10.65 -18.06 8.73
CA ALA A 114 -10.42 -16.81 9.44
C ALA A 114 -9.01 -16.76 10.08
N ILE A 115 -8.40 -15.58 10.00
CA ILE A 115 -7.19 -15.20 10.71
C ILE A 115 -7.61 -14.18 11.76
N PHE A 116 -7.61 -14.57 13.03
CA PHE A 116 -7.96 -13.70 14.14
C PHE A 116 -6.72 -12.92 14.58
N GLU A 117 -6.73 -11.61 14.33
CA GLU A 117 -5.67 -10.70 14.76
C GLU A 117 -6.05 -10.09 16.12
N ILE A 118 -5.38 -10.52 17.17
CA ILE A 118 -5.61 -10.05 18.54
C ILE A 118 -4.61 -8.93 18.83
N ILE A 119 -5.12 -7.70 18.93
CA ILE A 119 -4.33 -6.47 18.91
C ILE A 119 -4.44 -5.77 20.26
N PRO A 120 -3.31 -5.51 20.97
CA PRO A 120 -3.34 -4.79 22.23
C PRO A 120 -3.45 -3.29 21.99
N VAL A 121 -4.39 -2.61 22.65
CA VAL A 121 -4.56 -1.15 22.57
C VAL A 121 -4.81 -0.52 23.92
N LEU A 122 -4.57 0.79 24.03
CA LEU A 122 -4.97 1.57 25.20
C LEU A 122 -6.46 1.86 25.15
N LYS A 123 -7.12 1.76 26.30
CA LYS A 123 -8.48 2.24 26.53
C LYS A 123 -8.42 3.76 26.74
N ILE A 124 -8.39 4.48 25.63
CA ILE A 124 -8.39 5.95 25.59
C ILE A 124 -9.80 6.51 25.45
N ASN A 125 -10.02 7.68 26.07
CA ASN A 125 -11.27 8.45 25.99
C ASN A 125 -11.17 9.58 24.97
N LYS A 126 -9.96 10.08 24.72
CA LYS A 126 -9.69 11.09 23.69
C LYS A 126 -8.59 10.62 22.74
N PRO A 127 -8.68 10.89 21.43
CA PRO A 127 -7.64 10.54 20.45
C PRO A 127 -6.23 10.97 20.84
N LYS A 128 -6.10 12.16 21.44
CA LYS A 128 -4.81 12.72 21.91
C LYS A 128 -4.12 11.92 23.01
N GLU A 129 -4.82 11.01 23.68
CA GLU A 129 -4.25 10.12 24.71
C GLU A 129 -3.58 8.89 24.08
N GLY A 130 -3.78 8.64 22.78
CA GLY A 130 -3.19 7.52 22.07
C GLY A 130 -1.67 7.59 22.05
N ARG A 131 -1.02 6.45 22.33
CA ARG A 131 0.45 6.31 22.27
C ARG A 131 0.90 5.55 21.02
N ASN A 132 -0.04 4.94 20.29
CA ASN A 132 0.17 4.29 19.02
C ASN A 132 -1.01 4.56 18.10
N VAL A 133 -0.78 4.48 16.78
CA VAL A 133 -1.84 4.67 15.77
C VAL A 133 -3.00 3.67 15.94
N THR A 134 -2.72 2.47 16.45
CA THR A 134 -3.73 1.43 16.68
C THR A 134 -4.68 1.78 17.83
N ASP A 135 -4.30 2.66 18.76
CA ASP A 135 -5.17 3.07 19.88
C ASP A 135 -6.41 3.83 19.38
N LEU A 136 -6.33 4.45 18.21
CA LEU A 136 -7.42 5.18 17.56
C LEU A 136 -8.50 4.26 16.95
N SER A 137 -8.20 2.97 16.78
CA SER A 137 -9.07 2.02 16.07
C SER A 137 -10.48 1.95 16.68
N TYR A 138 -10.59 2.11 18.00
CA TYR A 138 -11.87 2.15 18.69
C TYR A 138 -12.75 3.32 18.19
N PHE A 139 -12.20 4.52 18.05
CA PHE A 139 -12.92 5.68 17.52
C PHE A 139 -13.29 5.47 16.06
N HIS A 140 -12.36 4.96 15.25
CA HIS A 140 -12.58 4.69 13.82
C HIS A 140 -13.73 3.71 13.61
N VAL A 141 -13.70 2.55 14.28
CA VAL A 141 -14.76 1.53 14.16
C VAL A 141 -16.11 2.12 14.58
N ASN A 142 -16.19 2.84 15.70
CA ASN A 142 -17.44 3.44 16.16
C ASN A 142 -17.95 4.58 15.28
N TYR A 143 -17.04 5.37 14.69
CA TYR A 143 -17.40 6.39 13.71
C TYR A 143 -18.04 5.76 12.47
N ILE A 144 -17.41 4.72 11.90
CA ILE A 144 -17.93 4.03 10.71
C ILE A 144 -19.26 3.34 11.01
N LYS A 145 -19.36 2.58 12.12
CA LYS A 145 -20.60 1.87 12.50
C LYS A 145 -21.81 2.80 12.59
N ARG A 146 -21.65 3.99 13.16
CA ARG A 146 -22.74 4.98 13.32
C ARG A 146 -23.20 5.61 12.00
N ARG A 147 -22.35 5.60 10.97
CA ARG A 147 -22.60 6.25 9.67
C ARG A 147 -22.77 5.27 8.52
N THR A 148 -22.82 3.98 8.81
CA THR A 148 -22.91 2.90 7.82
C THR A 148 -24.22 2.16 7.97
N ASN A 149 -24.99 2.12 6.89
CA ASN A 149 -26.11 1.19 6.70
C ASN A 149 -25.74 0.18 5.60
N GLU A 150 -26.64 -0.74 5.26
CA GLU A 150 -26.37 -1.79 4.26
C GLU A 150 -26.00 -1.23 2.88
N LYS A 151 -26.63 -0.12 2.48
CA LYS A 151 -26.34 0.58 1.22
C LYS A 151 -24.90 1.12 1.22
N ILE A 152 -24.52 1.88 2.25
CA ILE A 152 -23.16 2.44 2.36
C ILE A 152 -22.12 1.33 2.51
N ALA A 153 -22.42 0.27 3.27
CA ALA A 153 -21.54 -0.88 3.42
C ALA A 153 -21.24 -1.54 2.07
N ARG A 154 -22.26 -1.72 1.22
CA ARG A 154 -22.09 -2.25 -0.14
C ARG A 154 -21.17 -1.35 -0.98
N GLU A 155 -21.38 -0.05 -0.96
CA GLU A 155 -20.55 0.92 -1.70
C GLU A 155 -19.08 0.90 -1.21
N ILE A 156 -18.85 0.72 0.09
CA ILE A 156 -17.51 0.56 0.67
C ILE A 156 -16.83 -0.71 0.14
N ILE A 157 -17.55 -1.83 0.15
CA ILE A 157 -17.03 -3.11 -0.35
C ILE A 157 -16.65 -2.98 -1.83
N ILE A 158 -17.50 -2.37 -2.66
CA ILE A 158 -17.22 -2.12 -4.08
C ILE A 158 -15.94 -1.29 -4.24
N ALA A 159 -15.79 -0.21 -3.46
CA ALA A 159 -14.60 0.63 -3.51
C ALA A 159 -13.33 -0.13 -3.12
N LYS A 160 -13.39 -0.95 -2.06
CA LYS A 160 -12.27 -1.81 -1.62
C LYS A 160 -11.87 -2.79 -2.73
N VAL A 161 -12.84 -3.49 -3.34
CA VAL A 161 -12.57 -4.45 -4.40
C VAL A 161 -11.99 -3.78 -5.64
N PHE A 162 -12.54 -2.63 -6.06
CA PHE A 162 -11.99 -1.86 -7.18
C PHE A 162 -10.53 -1.48 -6.94
N CYS A 163 -10.22 -0.87 -5.79
CA CYS A 163 -8.86 -0.49 -5.46
C CYS A 163 -7.92 -1.70 -5.35
N ASN A 164 -8.40 -2.84 -4.83
CA ASN A 164 -7.62 -4.07 -4.72
C ASN A 164 -7.28 -4.64 -6.10
N ALA A 165 -8.27 -4.71 -6.99
CA ALA A 165 -8.10 -5.16 -8.37
C ALA A 165 -7.13 -4.28 -9.19
N GLN A 166 -7.03 -3.00 -8.84
CA GLN A 166 -6.09 -2.05 -9.45
C GLN A 166 -4.75 -1.94 -8.69
N SER A 167 -4.49 -2.82 -7.71
CA SER A 167 -3.25 -2.86 -6.92
C SER A 167 -2.91 -1.54 -6.20
N ILE A 168 -3.94 -0.85 -5.72
CA ILE A 168 -3.87 0.44 -5.01
C ILE A 168 -4.68 0.43 -3.70
N TYR A 169 -5.03 -0.75 -3.19
CA TYR A 169 -5.66 -0.92 -1.88
C TYR A 169 -4.62 -1.30 -0.85
N GLY A 170 -4.49 -0.49 0.20
CA GLY A 170 -3.47 -0.66 1.22
C GLY A 170 -2.69 0.63 1.50
N ALA A 171 -2.34 0.84 2.77
CA ALA A 171 -1.52 1.97 3.23
C ALA A 171 -0.05 1.59 3.43
N GLU A 172 0.28 0.34 3.19
CA GLU A 172 1.62 -0.23 3.26
C GLU A 172 2.56 0.54 2.34
N SER A 173 3.80 0.72 2.78
CA SER A 173 4.80 1.58 2.13
C SER A 173 5.22 1.08 0.75
N TYR A 174 4.95 -0.19 0.42
CA TYR A 174 5.16 -0.75 -0.92
C TYR A 174 3.97 -0.54 -1.87
N ILE A 175 2.79 -0.24 -1.35
CA ILE A 175 1.56 0.04 -2.12
C ILE A 175 1.32 1.56 -2.24
N ASN A 176 1.45 2.30 -1.13
CA ASN A 176 1.14 3.73 -1.03
C ASN A 176 -0.23 4.09 -1.64
N GLY A 177 -1.25 3.27 -1.34
CA GLY A 177 -2.59 3.34 -1.92
C GLY A 177 -3.64 3.89 -0.96
N PHE A 178 -4.88 3.50 -1.19
CA PHE A 178 -6.02 3.84 -0.36
C PHE A 178 -6.13 2.86 0.82
N SER A 179 -6.10 3.39 2.05
CA SER A 179 -6.36 2.60 3.24
C SER A 179 -7.83 2.18 3.33
N GLY A 180 -8.13 1.05 4.01
CA GLY A 180 -9.50 0.60 4.24
C GLY A 180 -10.36 1.64 4.95
N TYR A 181 -9.84 2.25 6.01
CA TYR A 181 -10.52 3.34 6.73
C TYR A 181 -10.68 4.60 5.86
N GLY A 182 -9.72 4.91 4.99
CA GLY A 182 -9.82 6.00 4.03
C GLY A 182 -10.97 5.81 3.06
N LEU A 183 -11.08 4.63 2.43
CA LEU A 183 -12.21 4.32 1.55
C LEU A 183 -13.55 4.37 2.30
N GLU A 184 -13.61 3.86 3.52
CA GLU A 184 -14.80 3.94 4.35
C GLU A 184 -15.25 5.39 4.58
N CYS A 185 -14.33 6.28 4.96
CA CYS A 185 -14.61 7.70 5.15
C CYS A 185 -15.02 8.40 3.85
N LEU A 186 -14.34 8.11 2.73
CA LEU A 186 -14.67 8.68 1.42
C LEU A 186 -16.06 8.28 0.95
N ILE A 187 -16.45 7.01 1.11
CA ILE A 187 -17.78 6.55 0.70
C ILE A 187 -18.86 7.10 1.63
N ILE A 188 -18.60 7.24 2.94
CA ILE A 188 -19.53 7.94 3.84
C ILE A 188 -19.74 9.40 3.40
N TYR A 189 -18.69 10.07 2.93
CA TYR A 189 -18.77 11.45 2.44
C TYR A 189 -19.51 11.55 1.09
N TYR A 190 -19.08 10.79 0.09
CA TYR A 190 -19.63 10.83 -1.27
C TYR A 190 -20.94 10.05 -1.44
N LYS A 191 -21.33 9.22 -0.46
CA LYS A 191 -22.53 8.36 -0.43
C LYS A 191 -22.59 7.23 -1.47
N SER A 192 -21.71 7.23 -2.47
CA SER A 192 -21.59 6.17 -3.47
C SER A 192 -20.20 6.11 -4.07
N PHE A 193 -19.80 4.91 -4.50
CA PHE A 193 -18.57 4.64 -5.22
C PHE A 193 -18.51 5.41 -6.53
N GLU A 194 -19.60 5.42 -7.31
CA GLU A 194 -19.65 6.14 -8.58
C GLU A 194 -19.40 7.64 -8.41
N LYS A 195 -20.02 8.28 -7.40
CA LYS A 195 -19.78 9.71 -7.13
C LYS A 195 -18.33 9.97 -6.74
N MET A 196 -17.74 9.12 -5.90
CA MET A 196 -16.33 9.22 -5.53
C MET A 196 -15.43 9.17 -6.79
N LEU A 197 -15.69 8.24 -7.72
CA LEU A 197 -14.94 8.19 -8.98
C LEU A 197 -15.07 9.49 -9.78
N ARG A 198 -16.30 9.96 -10.00
CA ARG A 198 -16.59 11.16 -10.80
C ARG A 198 -15.95 12.42 -10.23
N GLU A 199 -15.83 12.55 -8.92
CA GLU A 199 -15.15 13.67 -8.29
C GLU A 199 -13.63 13.53 -8.38
N PHE A 200 -13.08 12.34 -8.12
CA PHE A 200 -11.64 12.14 -8.11
C PHE A 200 -10.99 12.22 -9.49
N VAL A 201 -11.70 11.89 -10.57
CA VAL A 201 -11.15 12.06 -11.93
C VAL A 201 -10.94 13.52 -12.33
N LYS A 202 -11.58 14.47 -11.63
CA LYS A 202 -11.46 15.93 -11.86
C LYS A 202 -10.28 16.56 -11.10
N VAL A 203 -9.76 15.88 -10.07
CA VAL A 203 -8.68 16.40 -9.22
C VAL A 203 -7.39 16.49 -10.02
N GLN A 204 -6.79 17.68 -10.09
CA GLN A 204 -5.54 17.90 -10.85
C GLN A 204 -4.29 17.99 -9.97
N LYS A 205 -4.37 18.68 -8.83
CA LYS A 205 -3.22 18.92 -7.95
C LYS A 205 -3.41 18.30 -6.57
N ARG A 206 -4.41 18.81 -5.85
CA ARG A 206 -4.73 18.41 -4.48
C ARG A 206 -6.19 18.68 -4.19
N GLU A 207 -6.85 17.80 -3.46
CA GLU A 207 -8.20 18.01 -2.92
C GLU A 207 -8.18 17.90 -1.39
N ILE A 208 -8.94 18.75 -0.71
CA ILE A 208 -9.11 18.73 0.75
C ILE A 208 -10.56 18.38 1.07
N ILE A 209 -10.72 17.27 1.79
CA ILE A 209 -11.99 16.69 2.19
C ILE A 209 -12.05 16.69 3.72
N ASP A 210 -13.04 17.38 4.26
CA ASP A 210 -13.35 17.40 5.69
C ASP A 210 -14.78 16.88 5.88
N PRO A 211 -14.96 15.56 6.14
CA PRO A 211 -16.28 14.94 6.15
C PRO A 211 -17.24 15.52 7.20
N GLU A 212 -16.69 15.98 8.33
CA GLU A 212 -17.45 16.48 9.47
C GLU A 212 -17.40 18.02 9.58
N LYS A 213 -16.78 18.70 8.61
CA LYS A 213 -16.59 20.16 8.60
C LYS A 213 -16.00 20.67 9.92
N ILE A 214 -15.02 19.94 10.45
CA ILE A 214 -14.31 20.27 11.69
C ILE A 214 -13.64 21.64 11.55
N TYR A 215 -13.14 21.95 10.35
CA TYR A 215 -12.48 23.20 10.05
C TYR A 215 -13.47 24.22 9.44
N LYS A 216 -13.52 25.41 10.03
CA LYS A 216 -14.31 26.54 9.51
C LYS A 216 -13.88 26.94 8.10
N ARG A 217 -12.58 26.84 7.79
CA ARG A 217 -11.97 27.16 6.49
C ARG A 217 -11.07 26.01 6.06
N LYS A 218 -11.09 25.65 4.78
CA LYS A 218 -10.25 24.59 4.22
C LYS A 218 -8.75 24.86 4.41
N ASP A 219 -8.32 26.13 4.35
CA ASP A 219 -6.91 26.51 4.49
C ASP A 219 -6.34 26.16 5.88
N ASN A 220 -7.18 26.17 6.92
CA ASN A 220 -6.77 25.84 8.28
C ASN A 220 -6.28 24.39 8.41
N VAL A 221 -6.77 23.50 7.54
CA VAL A 221 -6.31 22.10 7.47
C VAL A 221 -4.81 22.04 7.17
N LEU A 222 -4.33 22.93 6.29
CA LEU A 222 -2.93 22.97 5.88
C LEU A 222 -1.99 23.53 6.95
N LEU A 223 -2.54 24.25 7.94
CA LEU A 223 -1.79 24.81 9.05
C LEU A 223 -1.66 23.83 10.22
N GLU A 224 -2.70 23.04 10.49
CA GLU A 224 -2.74 22.14 11.65
C GLU A 224 -2.18 20.73 11.36
N ILE A 225 -2.27 20.25 10.11
CA ILE A 225 -1.73 18.95 9.75
C ILE A 225 -0.23 19.08 9.43
N ASN A 226 0.58 18.17 9.98
CA ASN A 226 2.02 18.11 9.72
C ASN A 226 2.34 18.09 8.21
N GLU A 227 3.27 18.94 7.78
CA GLU A 227 3.66 19.14 6.38
C GLU A 227 4.05 17.84 5.64
N SER A 228 4.71 16.91 6.33
CA SER A 228 5.09 15.61 5.75
C SER A 228 3.88 14.74 5.37
N LYS A 229 2.71 15.01 5.98
CA LYS A 229 1.44 14.30 5.74
C LYS A 229 0.56 15.01 4.70
N LEU A 230 0.97 16.19 4.23
CA LEU A 230 0.28 16.98 3.19
C LEU A 230 0.76 16.62 1.77
N GLN A 231 1.73 15.72 1.61
CA GLN A 231 2.26 15.33 0.30
C GLN A 231 1.28 14.50 -0.54
N SER A 232 0.27 13.92 0.10
CA SER A 232 -0.81 13.17 -0.56
C SER A 232 -1.63 14.08 -1.50
N PRO A 233 -2.06 13.58 -2.67
CA PRO A 233 -2.96 14.32 -3.56
C PRO A 233 -4.35 14.51 -2.95
N ILE A 234 -4.75 13.69 -1.97
CA ILE A 234 -6.03 13.84 -1.27
C ILE A 234 -5.75 13.98 0.22
N ILE A 235 -6.09 15.14 0.77
CA ILE A 235 -6.07 15.37 2.21
C ILE A 235 -7.46 15.06 2.72
N LEU A 236 -7.58 13.94 3.43
CA LEU A 236 -8.82 13.53 4.08
C LEU A 236 -8.65 13.73 5.58
N VAL A 237 -9.29 14.77 6.11
CA VAL A 237 -9.30 15.05 7.56
C VAL A 237 -9.93 13.86 8.27
N ASP A 238 -9.25 13.31 9.27
CA ASP A 238 -9.81 12.24 10.08
C ASP A 238 -10.97 12.78 10.90
N PRO A 239 -12.19 12.27 10.70
CA PRO A 239 -13.36 12.76 11.41
C PRO A 239 -13.32 12.48 12.92
N THR A 240 -12.38 11.66 13.37
CA THR A 240 -12.14 11.37 14.78
C THR A 240 -10.95 12.13 15.35
N TRP A 241 -10.06 12.70 14.52
CA TRP A 241 -8.86 13.41 14.97
C TRP A 241 -8.39 14.44 13.93
N LYS A 242 -8.70 15.71 14.19
CA LYS A 242 -8.53 16.81 13.24
C LYS A 242 -7.13 16.97 12.63
N GLU A 243 -6.07 16.72 13.39
CA GLU A 243 -4.66 16.89 12.97
C GLU A 243 -4.13 15.72 12.10
N ARG A 244 -4.99 14.74 11.79
CA ARG A 244 -4.60 13.54 11.02
C ARG A 244 -5.16 13.58 9.60
N ASN A 245 -4.28 13.38 8.62
CA ASN A 245 -4.67 13.02 7.26
C ASN A 245 -4.80 11.49 7.13
N VAL A 246 -6.02 11.00 6.93
CA VAL A 246 -6.33 9.57 6.76
C VAL A 246 -5.63 8.95 5.54
N LEU A 247 -5.42 9.75 4.49
CA LEU A 247 -4.82 9.34 3.22
C LEU A 247 -3.38 9.84 3.08
N ALA A 248 -2.65 10.03 4.20
CA ALA A 248 -1.27 10.48 4.16
C ALA A 248 -0.32 9.52 3.40
N ALA A 249 -0.64 8.23 3.35
CA ALA A 249 0.13 7.22 2.61
C ALA A 249 -0.18 7.18 1.11
N LEU A 250 -1.27 7.80 0.65
CA LEU A 250 -1.67 7.76 -0.75
C LEU A 250 -0.66 8.56 -1.59
N SER A 251 0.05 7.89 -2.48
CA SER A 251 1.00 8.54 -3.38
C SER A 251 0.33 9.14 -4.61
N LYS A 252 0.99 10.10 -5.25
CA LYS A 252 0.57 10.64 -6.56
C LYS A 252 0.53 9.54 -7.63
N GLU A 253 1.46 8.59 -7.61
CA GLU A 253 1.49 7.47 -8.55
C GLU A 253 0.23 6.60 -8.41
N SER A 254 -0.08 6.15 -7.19
CA SER A 254 -1.25 5.32 -6.91
C SER A 254 -2.56 6.06 -7.19
N PHE A 255 -2.59 7.37 -6.93
CA PHE A 255 -3.75 8.21 -7.28
C PHE A 255 -3.90 8.39 -8.80
N HIS A 256 -2.82 8.58 -9.56
CA HIS A 256 -2.91 8.61 -11.02
C HIS A 256 -3.40 7.28 -11.59
N LYS A 257 -2.87 6.14 -11.10
CA LYS A 257 -3.36 4.80 -11.46
C LYS A 257 -4.87 4.65 -11.17
N PHE A 258 -5.31 5.14 -10.02
CA PHE A 258 -6.73 5.20 -9.68
C PHE A 258 -7.52 6.04 -10.70
N GLN A 259 -7.05 7.24 -11.02
CA GLN A 259 -7.74 8.13 -11.96
C GLN A 259 -7.84 7.54 -13.36
N GLU A 260 -6.78 6.89 -13.86
CA GLU A 260 -6.80 6.20 -15.15
C GLU A 260 -7.83 5.07 -15.17
N ALA A 261 -7.82 4.20 -14.14
CA ALA A 261 -8.78 3.12 -14.03
C ALA A 261 -10.22 3.66 -13.87
N ALA A 262 -10.42 4.70 -13.07
CA ALA A 262 -11.72 5.33 -12.85
C ALA A 262 -12.26 5.96 -14.14
N LYS A 263 -11.45 6.70 -14.90
CA LYS A 263 -11.83 7.25 -16.21
C LYS A 263 -12.23 6.16 -17.18
N ALA A 264 -11.44 5.08 -17.25
CA ALA A 264 -11.73 3.96 -18.13
C ALA A 264 -13.02 3.23 -17.74
N PHE A 265 -13.24 2.99 -16.45
CA PHE A 265 -14.46 2.36 -15.95
C PHE A 265 -15.70 3.24 -16.16
N LEU A 266 -15.62 4.54 -15.88
CA LEU A 266 -16.73 5.48 -16.10
C LEU A 266 -17.12 5.57 -17.59
N LYS A 267 -16.14 5.48 -18.50
CA LYS A 267 -16.36 5.49 -19.95
C LYS A 267 -16.95 4.16 -20.45
N ASN A 268 -16.41 3.03 -20.02
CA ASN A 268 -16.88 1.70 -20.42
C ASN A 268 -16.92 0.73 -19.23
N PRO A 269 -18.04 0.72 -18.47
CA PRO A 269 -18.17 -0.09 -17.26
C PRO A 269 -18.04 -1.59 -17.57
N ASN A 270 -17.13 -2.28 -16.86
CA ASN A 270 -16.85 -3.69 -17.06
C ASN A 270 -16.45 -4.38 -15.75
N LYS A 271 -16.81 -5.66 -15.57
CA LYS A 271 -16.43 -6.46 -14.39
C LYS A 271 -14.93 -6.65 -14.23
N LYS A 272 -14.15 -6.60 -15.32
CA LYS A 272 -12.69 -6.74 -15.32
C LYS A 272 -11.97 -5.69 -14.47
N PHE A 273 -12.60 -4.55 -14.17
CA PHE A 273 -12.04 -3.55 -13.26
C PHE A 273 -12.07 -3.96 -11.78
N PHE A 274 -12.77 -5.05 -11.45
CA PHE A 274 -12.90 -5.62 -10.12
C PHE A 274 -12.23 -6.98 -9.98
N GLU A 275 -11.59 -7.47 -11.05
CA GLU A 275 -10.83 -8.71 -11.08
C GLU A 275 -9.35 -8.36 -10.97
N GLU A 276 -8.60 -9.02 -10.08
CA GLU A 276 -7.16 -8.81 -9.97
C GLU A 276 -6.49 -9.10 -11.32
N LYS A 277 -5.70 -8.13 -11.81
CA LYS A 277 -5.01 -8.27 -13.08
C LYS A 277 -3.93 -9.34 -12.95
N LYS A 278 -4.20 -10.52 -13.52
CA LYS A 278 -3.13 -11.48 -13.82
C LYS A 278 -2.20 -10.85 -14.84
N ILE A 279 -0.91 -10.99 -14.59
CA ILE A 279 0.12 -10.42 -15.46
C ILE A 279 0.17 -11.26 -16.73
N ASP A 280 -0.13 -10.62 -17.85
CA ASP A 280 -0.02 -11.21 -19.17
C ASP A 280 1.36 -10.86 -19.75
N ASN A 281 2.34 -11.74 -19.52
CA ASN A 281 3.69 -11.58 -20.06
C ASN A 281 3.67 -11.49 -21.59
N GLU A 282 2.83 -12.26 -22.27
CA GLU A 282 2.72 -12.21 -23.73
C GLU A 282 2.14 -10.89 -24.21
N GLY A 283 1.14 -10.37 -23.51
CA GLY A 283 0.57 -9.05 -23.74
C GLY A 283 1.59 -7.93 -23.57
N LEU A 284 2.40 -7.97 -22.50
CA LEU A 284 3.48 -7.00 -22.27
C LEU A 284 4.59 -7.10 -23.32
N GLU A 285 4.96 -8.32 -23.75
CA GLU A 285 5.91 -8.54 -24.84
C GLU A 285 5.37 -7.99 -26.18
N LYS A 286 4.10 -8.23 -26.50
CA LYS A 286 3.42 -7.67 -27.69
C LYS A 286 3.38 -6.14 -27.63
N GLU A 287 3.04 -5.56 -26.48
CA GLU A 287 3.05 -4.11 -26.27
C GLU A 287 4.44 -3.52 -26.54
N ALA A 288 5.49 -4.13 -25.98
CA ALA A 288 6.87 -3.69 -26.18
C ALA A 288 7.28 -3.77 -27.67
N LYS A 289 6.96 -4.87 -28.36
CA LYS A 289 7.20 -5.02 -29.80
C LYS A 289 6.52 -3.91 -30.61
N ASN A 290 5.24 -3.65 -30.34
CA ASN A 290 4.48 -2.59 -31.02
C ASN A 290 5.09 -1.20 -30.81
N LYS A 291 5.64 -0.93 -29.63
CA LYS A 291 6.31 0.34 -29.30
C LYS A 291 7.77 0.43 -29.78
N LYS A 292 8.28 -0.61 -30.45
CA LYS A 292 9.72 -0.78 -30.77
C LYS A 292 10.58 -0.59 -29.52
N ALA A 293 10.18 -1.25 -28.45
CA ALA A 293 10.73 -1.18 -27.11
C ALA A 293 11.15 -2.58 -26.62
N GLU A 294 11.94 -2.62 -25.56
CA GLU A 294 12.39 -3.84 -24.89
C GLU A 294 11.50 -4.13 -23.68
N PHE A 295 11.03 -5.37 -23.57
CA PHE A 295 10.38 -5.88 -22.37
C PHE A 295 11.41 -6.60 -21.50
N CYS A 296 11.33 -6.42 -20.19
CA CYS A 296 12.13 -7.18 -19.25
C CYS A 296 11.35 -7.56 -17.98
N HIS A 297 11.56 -8.79 -17.52
CA HIS A 297 11.03 -9.29 -16.24
C HIS A 297 12.18 -9.63 -15.29
N VAL A 298 12.17 -8.98 -14.13
CA VAL A 298 13.15 -9.11 -13.06
C VAL A 298 12.48 -9.68 -11.82
N ILE A 299 12.99 -10.80 -11.32
CA ILE A 299 12.61 -11.34 -10.00
C ILE A 299 13.60 -10.81 -8.96
N LEU A 300 13.08 -10.13 -7.95
CA LEU A 300 13.82 -9.61 -6.81
C LEU A 300 13.59 -10.49 -5.59
N LYS A 301 14.61 -10.66 -4.74
CA LYS A 301 14.52 -11.40 -3.48
C LYS A 301 15.16 -10.63 -2.32
N THR A 302 14.62 -10.81 -1.11
CA THR A 302 15.12 -10.22 0.14
C THR A 302 15.01 -11.21 1.29
N ASP A 303 15.89 -11.12 2.27
CA ASP A 303 15.85 -11.87 3.54
C ASP A 303 15.14 -11.11 4.66
N ARG A 304 14.64 -9.91 4.38
CA ARG A 304 13.96 -9.06 5.36
C ARG A 304 12.64 -9.67 5.79
N GLN A 305 12.21 -9.33 7.01
CA GLN A 305 10.94 -9.77 7.57
C GLN A 305 9.79 -9.53 6.58
N THR A 306 8.96 -10.55 6.38
CA THR A 306 7.83 -10.52 5.43
C THR A 306 6.79 -9.46 5.81
N GLY A 307 5.96 -9.07 4.85
CA GLY A 307 5.01 -7.96 4.99
C GLY A 307 5.61 -6.63 4.54
N ASP A 308 5.28 -5.55 5.26
CA ASP A 308 5.63 -4.19 4.82
C ASP A 308 7.14 -3.97 4.71
N ILE A 309 7.95 -4.59 5.58
CA ILE A 309 9.42 -4.41 5.58
C ILE A 309 10.04 -5.00 4.30
N ALA A 310 9.79 -6.27 4.00
CA ALA A 310 10.28 -6.92 2.78
C ALA A 310 9.73 -6.24 1.52
N GLY A 311 8.41 -6.02 1.45
CA GLY A 311 7.76 -5.36 0.32
C GLY A 311 8.37 -3.97 0.05
N THR A 312 8.60 -3.18 1.10
CA THR A 312 9.18 -1.84 0.99
C THR A 312 10.62 -1.87 0.51
N LYS A 313 11.42 -2.82 0.99
CA LYS A 313 12.83 -2.96 0.56
C LYS A 313 12.91 -3.33 -0.92
N LEU A 314 12.09 -4.30 -1.35
CA LEU A 314 11.97 -4.70 -2.75
C LEU A 314 11.48 -3.54 -3.63
N LYS A 315 10.44 -2.81 -3.20
CA LYS A 315 9.88 -1.66 -3.93
C LYS A 315 10.89 -0.51 -4.03
N LYS A 316 11.57 -0.15 -2.93
CA LYS A 316 12.63 0.88 -2.94
C LYS A 316 13.76 0.52 -3.91
N PHE A 317 14.15 -0.76 -3.96
CA PHE A 317 15.13 -1.21 -4.94
C PHE A 317 14.61 -1.11 -6.37
N SER A 318 13.34 -1.40 -6.64
CA SER A 318 12.75 -1.21 -7.97
C SER A 318 12.80 0.24 -8.43
N TYR A 319 12.49 1.22 -7.58
CA TYR A 319 12.63 2.65 -7.89
C TYR A 319 14.08 3.06 -8.13
N PHE A 320 14.99 2.48 -7.35
CA PHE A 320 16.42 2.70 -7.56
C PHE A 320 16.88 2.15 -8.92
N LEU A 321 16.44 0.94 -9.31
CA LEU A 321 16.73 0.39 -10.64
C LEU A 321 16.16 1.27 -11.75
N ILE A 322 14.92 1.76 -11.62
CA ILE A 322 14.31 2.69 -12.58
C ILE A 322 15.22 3.89 -12.80
N ARG A 323 15.69 4.54 -11.73
CA ARG A 323 16.60 5.70 -11.83
C ARG A 323 17.92 5.38 -12.54
N GLU A 324 18.47 4.19 -12.34
CA GLU A 324 19.70 3.77 -13.04
C GLU A 324 19.43 3.44 -14.52
N ILE A 325 18.27 2.85 -14.83
CA ILE A 325 17.81 2.55 -16.19
C ILE A 325 17.54 3.84 -16.97
N GLU A 326 16.88 4.82 -16.34
CA GLU A 326 16.51 6.11 -16.94
C GLU A 326 17.70 6.92 -17.44
N ARG A 327 18.92 6.61 -16.99
CA ARG A 327 20.15 7.21 -17.53
C ARG A 327 20.39 6.86 -19.00
N TYR A 328 19.92 5.69 -19.44
CA TYR A 328 20.23 5.11 -20.75
C TYR A 328 18.97 4.79 -21.58
N PHE A 329 17.83 4.59 -20.92
CA PHE A 329 16.56 4.22 -21.56
C PHE A 329 15.44 5.18 -21.14
N PHE A 330 14.41 5.32 -21.96
CA PHE A 330 13.12 5.84 -21.56
C PHE A 330 12.29 4.70 -20.99
N VAL A 331 11.87 4.80 -19.72
CA VAL A 331 10.97 3.82 -19.10
C VAL A 331 9.54 4.17 -19.55
N LEU A 332 8.96 3.34 -20.41
CA LEU A 332 7.62 3.55 -20.96
C LEU A 332 6.55 2.98 -20.03
N ARG A 333 6.85 1.89 -19.34
CA ARG A 333 5.95 1.24 -18.38
C ARG A 333 6.76 0.48 -17.33
N ASN A 334 6.26 0.46 -16.11
CA ASN A 334 6.77 -0.42 -15.06
C ASN A 334 5.63 -0.94 -14.20
N GLU A 335 5.74 -2.19 -13.73
CA GLU A 335 4.79 -2.81 -12.81
C GLU A 335 5.57 -3.59 -11.74
N PHE A 336 5.13 -3.54 -10.50
CA PHE A 336 5.78 -4.19 -9.36
C PHE A 336 4.75 -4.97 -8.55
N PHE A 337 5.04 -6.24 -8.29
CA PHE A 337 4.18 -7.15 -7.55
C PHE A 337 4.97 -7.87 -6.47
N TYR A 338 4.56 -7.70 -5.22
CA TYR A 338 5.16 -8.37 -4.08
C TYR A 338 4.41 -9.68 -3.79
N ASP A 339 5.13 -10.76 -3.51
CA ASP A 339 4.57 -12.10 -3.29
C ASP A 339 3.99 -12.31 -1.87
N GLY A 340 4.02 -11.29 -1.02
CA GLY A 340 3.62 -11.39 0.40
C GLY A 340 4.66 -12.07 1.29
N LYS A 341 5.80 -12.48 0.73
CA LYS A 341 6.88 -13.23 1.39
C LYS A 341 8.23 -12.53 1.17
N HIS A 342 9.11 -13.10 0.37
CA HIS A 342 10.50 -12.68 0.21
C HIS A 342 10.83 -12.31 -1.24
N GLY A 343 9.85 -12.34 -2.14
CA GLY A 343 10.02 -12.14 -3.57
C GLY A 343 9.16 -11.01 -4.13
N ALA A 344 9.62 -10.41 -5.22
CA ALA A 344 8.79 -9.53 -6.02
C ALA A 344 9.09 -9.68 -7.50
N ASP A 345 8.04 -9.62 -8.31
CA ASP A 345 8.13 -9.53 -9.76
C ASP A 345 8.13 -8.06 -10.19
N PHE A 346 9.11 -7.71 -11.00
CA PHE A 346 9.28 -6.35 -11.51
C PHE A 346 9.37 -6.36 -13.04
N TYR A 347 8.37 -5.76 -13.68
CA TYR A 347 8.20 -5.73 -15.13
C TYR A 347 8.52 -4.35 -15.67
N LEU A 348 9.21 -4.30 -16.80
CA LEU A 348 9.68 -3.07 -17.43
C LEU A 348 9.43 -3.12 -18.95
N ILE A 349 8.92 -2.03 -19.51
CA ILE A 349 8.98 -1.77 -20.95
C ILE A 349 9.80 -0.50 -21.14
N VAL A 350 10.91 -0.60 -21.86
CA VAL A 350 11.86 0.52 -22.02
C VAL A 350 12.25 0.73 -23.48
N LYS A 351 12.57 1.96 -23.84
CA LYS A 351 13.07 2.30 -25.18
C LYS A 351 14.45 2.91 -25.07
N SER A 352 15.42 2.39 -25.82
CA SER A 352 16.78 2.94 -25.82
C SER A 352 16.77 4.41 -26.23
N LYS A 353 17.54 5.24 -25.51
CA LYS A 353 17.77 6.64 -25.88
C LYS A 353 18.61 6.79 -27.14
N LYS A 354 19.25 5.70 -27.61
CA LYS A 354 20.22 5.62 -28.72
C LYS A 354 21.50 6.41 -28.49
N GLU A 355 21.39 7.66 -28.08
CA GLU A 355 22.48 8.57 -27.79
C GLU A 355 22.15 9.37 -26.52
N ILE A 356 23.15 9.51 -25.64
CA ILE A 356 23.08 10.43 -24.49
C ILE A 356 24.28 11.36 -24.52
N VAL A 357 24.09 12.57 -23.98
CA VAL A 357 25.16 13.56 -23.86
C VAL A 357 25.63 13.61 -22.41
N LYS A 358 26.91 13.33 -22.19
CA LYS A 358 27.57 13.49 -20.90
C LYS A 358 28.19 14.87 -20.83
N ILE A 359 27.75 15.67 -19.85
CA ILE A 359 28.31 16.99 -19.58
C ILE A 359 29.66 16.81 -18.89
N GLY A 360 30.67 17.49 -19.41
CA GLY A 360 32.03 17.55 -18.93
C GLY A 360 32.35 18.90 -18.26
N PRO A 361 33.62 19.11 -17.89
CA PRO A 361 34.04 20.34 -17.22
C PRO A 361 34.00 21.55 -18.17
N PRO A 362 33.97 22.78 -17.60
CA PRO A 362 34.26 24.02 -18.31
C PRO A 362 35.58 23.96 -19.08
N ILE A 363 35.66 24.64 -20.23
CA ILE A 363 36.80 24.58 -21.16
C ILE A 363 38.06 25.24 -20.56
N ASP A 364 37.87 26.27 -19.74
CA ASP A 364 38.90 27.03 -19.05
C ASP A 364 39.69 26.19 -18.02
N ARG A 365 39.07 25.13 -17.47
CA ARG A 365 39.72 24.14 -16.59
C ARG A 365 40.60 23.19 -17.39
N LYS A 366 41.72 23.69 -17.91
CA LYS A 366 42.64 22.98 -18.84
C LYS A 366 42.99 21.55 -18.43
N LYS A 367 43.31 21.30 -17.14
CA LYS A 367 43.65 19.96 -16.64
C LYS A 367 42.45 18.99 -16.72
N ASP A 368 41.29 19.42 -16.25
CA ASP A 368 40.06 18.62 -16.25
C ASP A 368 39.53 18.40 -17.67
N ALA A 369 39.59 19.44 -18.50
CA ALA A 369 39.19 19.41 -19.90
C ALA A 369 40.05 18.41 -20.70
N SER A 370 41.37 18.42 -20.51
CA SER A 370 42.28 17.45 -21.14
C SER A 370 42.01 16.03 -20.68
N ALA A 371 41.82 15.82 -19.36
CA ALA A 371 41.46 14.51 -18.82
C ALA A 371 40.11 14.00 -19.37
N PHE A 372 39.14 14.88 -19.53
CA PHE A 372 37.82 14.55 -20.10
C PHE A 372 37.93 14.15 -21.58
N ARG A 373 38.69 14.89 -22.39
CA ARG A 373 38.94 14.55 -23.81
C ARG A 373 39.65 13.20 -23.97
N LYS A 374 40.61 12.87 -23.08
CA LYS A 374 41.30 11.56 -23.12
C LYS A 374 40.39 10.39 -22.75
N ARG A 375 39.48 10.58 -21.80
CA ARG A 375 38.63 9.49 -21.26
C ARG A 375 37.35 9.23 -22.06
N ASN A 376 36.88 10.18 -22.87
CA ASN A 376 35.60 10.07 -23.54
C ASN A 376 35.76 10.24 -25.06
N ARG A 377 34.98 9.49 -25.84
CA ARG A 377 34.95 9.61 -27.31
C ARG A 377 33.91 10.65 -27.74
N ASN A 378 34.01 11.16 -28.97
CA ASN A 378 33.05 12.10 -29.57
C ASN A 378 32.78 13.33 -28.69
N VAL A 379 33.85 14.03 -28.29
CA VAL A 379 33.78 15.21 -27.44
C VAL A 379 33.55 16.47 -28.29
N PHE A 380 32.61 17.30 -27.89
CA PHE A 380 32.27 18.57 -28.54
C PHE A 380 32.05 19.66 -27.49
N GLU A 381 32.09 20.92 -27.91
CA GLU A 381 31.91 22.09 -27.05
C GLU A 381 30.48 22.62 -27.19
N LYS A 382 29.86 22.99 -26.07
CA LYS A 382 28.55 23.64 -26.05
C LYS A 382 28.45 24.50 -24.80
N ASN A 383 28.03 25.76 -24.96
CA ASN A 383 27.82 26.72 -23.86
C ASN A 383 29.02 26.82 -22.89
N GLY A 384 30.25 26.90 -23.41
CA GLY A 384 31.46 27.06 -22.59
C GLY A 384 31.94 25.80 -21.83
N SER A 385 31.32 24.64 -22.06
CA SER A 385 31.68 23.37 -21.42
C SER A 385 31.88 22.23 -22.43
N LEU A 386 32.72 21.26 -22.07
CA LEU A 386 32.87 20.03 -22.86
C LEU A 386 31.66 19.12 -22.70
N HIS A 387 31.31 18.42 -23.77
CA HIS A 387 30.24 17.44 -23.81
C HIS A 387 30.74 16.20 -24.58
N SER A 388 30.26 15.01 -24.24
CA SER A 388 30.60 13.78 -24.97
C SER A 388 29.34 13.04 -25.38
N LYS A 389 29.26 12.62 -26.64
CA LYS A 389 28.19 11.77 -27.17
C LYS A 389 28.49 10.31 -26.85
N ILE A 390 27.61 9.68 -26.08
CA ILE A 390 27.68 8.26 -25.72
C ILE A 390 26.57 7.53 -26.48
N ILE A 391 26.97 6.59 -27.34
CA ILE A 391 26.05 5.73 -28.08
C ILE A 391 25.65 4.55 -27.18
N ILE A 392 24.35 4.30 -27.06
CA ILE A 392 23.78 3.21 -26.26
C ILE A 392 23.55 2.01 -27.17
N ASN A 393 24.51 1.08 -27.17
CA ASN A 393 24.53 -0.13 -28.00
C ASN A 393 24.30 -1.43 -27.20
N PHE A 394 23.72 -1.34 -26.00
CA PHE A 394 23.42 -2.48 -25.15
C PHE A 394 21.92 -2.56 -24.84
N SER A 395 21.41 -3.78 -24.70
CA SER A 395 20.03 -4.05 -24.29
C SER A 395 19.84 -3.82 -22.78
N LEU A 396 18.59 -3.61 -22.36
CA LEU A 396 18.22 -3.53 -20.94
C LEU A 396 18.66 -4.80 -20.18
N LYS A 397 18.47 -5.97 -20.80
CA LYS A 397 18.87 -7.26 -20.22
C LYS A 397 20.38 -7.33 -19.95
N LYS A 398 21.20 -6.87 -20.90
CA LYS A 398 22.65 -6.80 -20.73
C LYS A 398 23.01 -5.80 -19.62
N PHE A 399 22.41 -4.62 -19.63
CA PHE A 399 22.59 -3.60 -18.60
C PHE A 399 22.31 -4.15 -17.20
N LEU A 400 21.17 -4.81 -16.97
CA LEU A 400 20.79 -5.33 -15.66
C LEU A 400 21.71 -6.46 -15.17
N ARG A 401 22.15 -7.35 -16.08
CA ARG A 401 23.12 -8.41 -15.76
C ARG A 401 24.48 -7.82 -15.37
N ASP A 402 24.97 -6.85 -16.13
CA ASP A 402 26.21 -6.14 -15.82
C ASP A 402 26.10 -5.34 -14.52
N TYR A 403 24.96 -4.68 -14.29
CA TYR A 403 24.69 -3.93 -13.08
C TYR A 403 24.75 -4.84 -11.85
N LYS A 404 24.08 -6.00 -11.89
CA LYS A 404 24.12 -7.02 -10.82
C LYS A 404 25.56 -7.39 -10.48
N ARG A 405 26.37 -7.70 -11.49
CA ARG A 405 27.74 -8.16 -11.34
C ARG A 405 28.66 -7.08 -10.78
N LYS A 406 28.52 -5.83 -11.25
CA LYS A 406 29.39 -4.72 -10.83
C LYS A 406 29.01 -4.11 -9.49
N ASN A 407 27.76 -4.25 -9.06
CA ASN A 407 27.21 -3.54 -7.89
C ASN A 407 26.77 -4.49 -6.77
N VAL A 408 27.35 -5.68 -6.64
CA VAL A 408 26.93 -6.70 -5.65
C VAL A 408 26.86 -6.12 -4.23
N LYS A 409 27.88 -5.37 -3.81
CA LYS A 409 27.94 -4.74 -2.49
C LYS A 409 26.74 -3.79 -2.27
N LYS A 410 26.52 -2.87 -3.21
CA LYS A 410 25.41 -1.90 -3.17
C LYS A 410 24.04 -2.58 -3.17
N VAL A 411 23.85 -3.64 -3.96
CA VAL A 411 22.61 -4.42 -3.99
C VAL A 411 22.33 -5.05 -2.62
N ARG A 412 23.35 -5.64 -1.98
CA ARG A 412 23.23 -6.20 -0.62
C ARG A 412 22.96 -5.14 0.45
N GLU A 413 23.63 -3.99 0.37
CA GLU A 413 23.40 -2.85 1.28
C GLU A 413 21.95 -2.34 1.21
N MET A 414 21.32 -2.44 0.04
CA MET A 414 19.91 -2.11 -0.15
C MET A 414 18.94 -3.20 0.37
N GLY A 415 19.46 -4.31 0.90
CA GLY A 415 18.68 -5.40 1.47
C GLY A 415 18.17 -6.40 0.44
N ILE A 416 18.81 -6.51 -0.72
CA ILE A 416 18.41 -7.43 -1.79
C ILE A 416 19.40 -8.60 -1.83
N THR A 417 18.86 -9.81 -1.69
CA THR A 417 19.64 -11.05 -1.68
C THR A 417 19.66 -11.74 -3.05
N GLY A 418 18.68 -11.45 -3.91
CA GLY A 418 18.60 -12.01 -5.26
C GLY A 418 18.03 -11.04 -6.28
N MET A 419 18.58 -11.10 -7.49
CA MET A 419 18.05 -10.43 -8.68
C MET A 419 18.24 -11.35 -9.88
N GLN A 420 17.15 -11.83 -10.47
CA GLN A 420 17.17 -12.71 -11.64
C GLN A 420 16.48 -12.02 -12.81
N VAL A 421 17.16 -11.98 -13.95
CA VAL A 421 16.65 -11.35 -15.19
C VAL A 421 16.24 -12.48 -16.13
N LEU A 422 14.93 -12.67 -16.31
CA LEU A 422 14.38 -13.81 -17.05
C LEU A 422 14.33 -13.53 -18.55
N LYS A 423 13.39 -12.68 -18.96
CA LYS A 423 13.19 -12.27 -20.34
C LYS A 423 13.74 -10.88 -20.58
#